data_AF-A0A956X885-F1
#
_entry.id   AF-A0A956X885-F1
#
_cell.length_a   1.000
_cell.length_b   1.000
_cell.length_c   1.000
_cell.angle_alpha   90.00
_cell.angle_beta   90.00
_cell.angle_gamma   90.00
#
_symmetry.space_group_name_H-M   'P 1'
#
loop_
_entity.id
_entity.type
_entity.pdbx_description
1 polymer ?
#
loop_
_entity_poly.entity_id
_entity_poly.type
_entity_poly.pdbx_seq_one_letter_code
_entity_poly.pdbx_strand_id
1 'polypeptide(L)'
;MPHTSSSFKPLAEHQRVYDLIWSQMPHMQKPTSSSWWFFILLPKEKEGYGPRQLMFSISTRAGKQIRINDAWLPGLDLNRPIENGVDRFSGMANGWYCDGRQVYEKFVWNTAVTTLSAPDGCIGCWTEQLHGDPIGCEFYRSPHRPLTLAARIHGQKGSAHFEAWGDLDCVHNSPHESVNIDTPLGGTHFVAWRRMHFRGEFDLPTGKETLEGLGYFQRVCLNVPTFPWKWIWALFPDGSMFSAYVPYVGLNLLRRGYRFFESDRKEQTAVS
;
A
#
# COMPACT_ATOMS: atom_id res chain seq x y z
N MET A 1 1.19 30.52 -26.57
CA MET A 1 0.04 29.59 -26.54
C MET A 1 0.01 28.99 -25.15
N PRO A 2 -0.94 29.36 -24.28
CA PRO A 2 -1.02 28.75 -22.95
C PRO A 2 -1.54 27.32 -23.10
N HIS A 3 -0.77 26.35 -22.62
CA HIS A 3 -1.17 24.94 -22.54
C HIS A 3 -2.22 24.77 -21.44
N THR A 4 -3.49 25.04 -21.75
CA THR A 4 -4.62 24.54 -20.97
C THR A 4 -4.98 23.15 -21.48
N SER A 5 -4.41 22.12 -20.85
CA SER A 5 -4.94 20.74 -20.93
C SER A 5 -5.04 20.19 -19.51
N SER A 6 -5.97 20.76 -18.73
CA SER A 6 -6.60 20.00 -17.66
C SER A 6 -7.65 19.10 -18.31
N SER A 7 -7.19 18.03 -18.97
CA SER A 7 -8.08 17.02 -19.52
C SER A 7 -8.62 16.19 -18.36
N PHE A 8 -9.74 16.61 -17.79
CA PHE A 8 -10.51 15.81 -16.84
C PHE A 8 -10.80 14.45 -17.50
N LYS A 9 -10.32 13.36 -16.89
CA LYS A 9 -10.50 12.02 -17.46
C LYS A 9 -11.94 11.56 -17.20
N PRO A 10 -12.59 10.86 -18.15
CA PRO A 10 -13.93 10.32 -17.91
C PRO A 10 -13.92 9.33 -16.73
N LEU A 11 -15.05 9.22 -16.02
CA LEU A 11 -15.22 8.27 -14.93
C LEU A 11 -14.88 6.82 -15.35
N ALA A 12 -15.21 6.45 -16.59
CA ALA A 12 -14.87 5.13 -17.15
C ALA A 12 -13.36 4.88 -17.22
N GLU A 13 -12.55 5.91 -17.46
CA GLU A 13 -11.09 5.77 -17.48
C GLU A 13 -10.54 5.57 -16.06
N HIS A 14 -11.08 6.29 -15.08
CA HIS A 14 -10.75 6.05 -13.68
C HIS A 14 -11.17 4.66 -13.21
N GLN A 15 -12.36 4.21 -13.63
CA GLN A 15 -12.86 2.86 -13.37
C GLN A 15 -11.91 1.80 -13.92
N ARG A 16 -11.43 1.94 -15.16
CA ARG A 16 -10.45 1.02 -15.74
C ARG A 16 -9.22 0.87 -14.85
N VAL A 17 -8.64 1.98 -14.37
CA VAL A 17 -7.44 1.94 -13.52
C VAL A 17 -7.76 1.39 -12.12
N TYR A 18 -8.92 1.73 -11.58
CA TYR A 18 -9.41 1.24 -10.30
C TYR A 18 -9.63 -0.29 -10.33
N ASP A 19 -10.12 -0.84 -11.43
CA ASP A 19 -10.30 -2.28 -11.61
C ASP A 19 -8.95 -3.03 -11.57
N LEU A 20 -7.87 -2.40 -12.04
CA LEU A 20 -6.51 -2.96 -11.97
C LEU A 20 -5.93 -3.06 -10.54
N ILE A 21 -6.62 -2.52 -9.53
CA ILE A 21 -6.24 -2.71 -8.12
C ILE A 21 -6.45 -4.17 -7.72
N TRP A 22 -7.45 -4.83 -8.30
CA TRP A 22 -7.89 -6.17 -7.90
C TRP A 22 -7.23 -7.29 -8.72
N SER A 23 -5.94 -7.12 -9.03
CA SER A 23 -5.17 -8.09 -9.80
C SER A 23 -3.70 -8.10 -9.38
N GLN A 24 -3.11 -9.30 -9.42
CA GLN A 24 -1.67 -9.52 -9.24
C GLN A 24 -0.86 -9.58 -10.54
N MET A 25 -1.52 -9.38 -11.68
CA MET A 25 -0.92 -9.54 -13.00
C MET A 25 -0.18 -10.89 -13.14
N PRO A 26 -0.87 -12.03 -12.93
CA PRO A 26 -0.24 -13.37 -12.88
C PRO A 26 0.58 -13.69 -14.13
N HIS A 27 0.12 -13.26 -15.31
CA HIS A 27 0.83 -13.45 -16.58
C HIS A 27 2.20 -12.75 -16.65
N MET A 28 2.43 -11.71 -15.84
CA MET A 28 3.70 -11.00 -15.75
C MET A 28 4.63 -11.57 -14.66
N GLN A 29 4.13 -12.45 -13.79
CA GLN A 29 4.86 -12.89 -12.61
C GLN A 29 6.06 -13.79 -12.98
N LYS A 30 7.14 -13.63 -12.22
CA LYS A 30 8.41 -14.35 -12.32
C LYS A 30 8.79 -14.87 -10.93
N PRO A 31 9.79 -15.77 -10.81
CA PRO A 31 10.23 -16.29 -9.51
C PRO A 31 10.71 -15.23 -8.51
N THR A 32 11.03 -14.01 -8.97
CA THR A 32 11.44 -12.87 -8.14
C THR A 32 10.31 -11.89 -7.84
N SER A 33 9.08 -12.16 -8.30
CA SER A 33 7.97 -11.22 -8.19
C SER A 33 7.59 -10.92 -6.74
N SER A 34 7.31 -9.65 -6.46
CA SER A 34 6.72 -9.21 -5.20
C SER A 34 5.50 -8.37 -5.49
N SER A 35 4.45 -8.55 -4.69
CA SER A 35 3.22 -7.76 -4.80
C SER A 35 2.82 -7.20 -3.45
N TRP A 36 2.30 -5.98 -3.44
CA TRP A 36 1.73 -5.41 -2.22
C TRP A 36 0.65 -4.38 -2.51
N TRP A 37 -0.26 -4.25 -1.55
CA TRP A 37 -1.28 -3.22 -1.45
C TRP A 37 -1.06 -2.54 -0.13
N PHE A 38 -1.05 -1.22 -0.09
CA PHE A 38 -0.99 -0.53 1.18
C PHE A 38 -1.64 0.83 1.16
N PHE A 39 -2.06 1.23 2.35
CA PHE A 39 -2.48 2.56 2.71
C PHE A 39 -1.43 3.24 3.58
N ILE A 40 -1.25 4.53 3.39
CA ILE A 40 -0.74 5.43 4.43
C ILE A 40 -1.86 6.43 4.70
N LEU A 41 -2.25 6.60 5.97
CA LEU A 41 -3.26 7.55 6.40
C LEU A 41 -2.62 8.63 7.26
N LEU A 42 -3.05 9.87 7.04
CA LEU A 42 -2.54 11.08 7.67
C LEU A 42 -3.74 11.83 8.22
N PRO A 43 -4.13 11.55 9.48
CA PRO A 43 -5.23 12.23 10.13
C PRO A 43 -5.03 13.73 10.12
N LYS A 44 -6.13 14.46 9.94
CA LYS A 44 -6.14 15.90 10.09
C LYS A 44 -5.94 16.25 11.56
N GLU A 45 -5.00 17.15 11.81
CA GLU A 45 -4.67 17.70 13.12
C GLU A 45 -4.99 19.21 13.16
N LYS A 46 -4.82 19.83 14.34
CA LYS A 46 -5.12 21.26 14.54
C LYS A 46 -4.29 22.17 13.62
N GLU A 47 -3.02 21.83 13.43
CA GLU A 47 -2.05 22.62 12.65
C GLU A 47 -1.81 22.02 11.25
N GLY A 48 -2.76 21.25 10.71
CA GLY A 48 -2.66 20.66 9.37
C GLY A 48 -2.63 19.14 9.39
N TYR A 49 -1.58 18.53 8.83
CA TYR A 49 -1.42 17.08 8.76
C TYR A 49 -0.10 16.61 9.36
N GLY A 50 -0.14 15.46 10.03
CA GLY A 50 1.00 14.89 10.75
C GLY A 50 1.30 15.62 12.07
N PRO A 51 2.14 15.03 12.93
CA PRO A 51 2.97 13.85 12.71
C PRO A 51 2.25 12.50 12.90
N ARG A 52 0.97 12.48 13.27
CA ARG A 52 0.19 11.23 13.37
C ARG A 52 0.07 10.57 12.00
N GLN A 53 0.26 9.26 11.97
CA GLN A 53 0.18 8.47 10.74
C GLN A 53 -0.21 7.02 11.02
N LEU A 54 -0.87 6.37 10.05
CA LEU A 54 -1.15 4.94 10.07
C LEU A 54 -0.69 4.31 8.76
N MET A 55 -0.30 3.04 8.79
CA MET A 55 -0.02 2.27 7.58
C MET A 55 -0.61 0.88 7.73
N PHE A 56 -1.26 0.40 6.67
CA PHE A 56 -1.78 -0.95 6.57
C PHE A 56 -1.41 -1.54 5.22
N SER A 57 -0.97 -2.79 5.20
CA SER A 57 -0.52 -3.45 3.98
C SER A 57 -0.89 -4.93 3.95
N ILE A 58 -1.06 -5.43 2.73
CA ILE A 58 -1.07 -6.86 2.41
C ILE A 58 0.05 -7.06 1.39
N SER A 59 0.95 -8.01 1.65
CA SER A 59 2.13 -8.25 0.81
C SER A 59 2.40 -9.73 0.59
N THR A 60 3.02 -10.05 -0.55
CA THR A 60 3.47 -11.39 -0.90
C THR A 60 4.67 -11.35 -1.83
N ARG A 61 5.36 -12.49 -1.94
CA ARG A 61 6.50 -12.69 -2.85
C ARG A 61 6.50 -14.10 -3.39
N ALA A 62 6.84 -14.22 -4.68
CA ALA A 62 7.05 -15.49 -5.36
C ALA A 62 8.21 -16.28 -4.76
N GLY A 63 8.04 -17.59 -4.66
CA GLY A 63 9.08 -18.49 -4.18
C GLY A 63 8.52 -19.72 -3.48
N LYS A 64 9.42 -20.58 -2.99
CA LYS A 64 9.04 -21.77 -2.20
C LYS A 64 8.70 -21.40 -0.76
N GLN A 65 9.55 -20.57 -0.17
CA GLN A 65 9.39 -19.99 1.16
C GLN A 65 9.87 -18.56 1.12
N ILE A 66 9.20 -17.70 1.86
CA ILE A 66 9.56 -16.30 2.03
C ILE A 66 9.65 -16.00 3.52
N ARG A 67 10.57 -15.11 3.89
CA ARG A 67 10.71 -14.59 5.25
C ARG A 67 10.35 -13.12 5.23
N ILE A 68 9.34 -12.72 6.01
CA ILE A 68 8.94 -11.32 6.17
C ILE A 68 8.92 -11.01 7.66
N ASN A 69 9.72 -10.05 8.11
CA ASN A 69 9.81 -9.65 9.53
C ASN A 69 9.94 -10.84 10.48
N ASP A 70 10.87 -11.76 10.18
CA ASP A 70 11.17 -12.99 10.92
C ASP A 70 10.10 -14.10 10.89
N ALA A 71 8.96 -13.89 10.25
CA ALA A 71 7.99 -14.94 9.98
C ALA A 71 8.31 -15.67 8.67
N TRP A 72 8.34 -16.99 8.73
CA TRP A 72 8.40 -17.85 7.54
C TRP A 72 6.99 -18.19 7.08
N LEU A 73 6.75 -18.06 5.78
CA LEU A 73 5.51 -18.49 5.14
C LEU A 73 5.83 -19.13 3.78
N PRO A 74 4.95 -20.02 3.27
CA PRO A 74 5.04 -20.45 1.88
C PRO A 74 5.07 -19.22 0.97
N GLY A 75 5.89 -19.27 -0.07
CA GLY A 75 5.88 -18.22 -1.07
C GLY A 75 4.66 -18.34 -1.99
N LEU A 76 4.40 -17.29 -2.75
CA LEU A 76 3.43 -17.29 -3.83
C LEU A 76 3.84 -18.31 -4.90
N ASP A 77 3.01 -19.34 -5.10
CA ASP A 77 3.17 -20.28 -6.21
C ASP A 77 2.74 -19.62 -7.53
N LEU A 78 3.61 -19.65 -8.54
CA LEU A 78 3.34 -19.08 -9.86
C LEU A 78 2.35 -19.91 -10.68
N ASN A 79 2.20 -21.19 -10.36
CA ASN A 79 1.30 -22.10 -11.07
C ASN A 79 -0.04 -22.30 -10.35
N ARG A 80 -0.31 -21.53 -9.29
CA ARG A 80 -1.56 -21.61 -8.55
C ARG A 80 -2.77 -21.34 -9.47
N PRO A 81 -3.88 -22.05 -9.29
CA PRO A 81 -5.09 -21.79 -10.06
C PRO A 81 -5.70 -20.43 -9.67
N ILE A 82 -6.30 -19.76 -10.64
CA ILE A 82 -7.18 -18.61 -10.43
C ILE A 82 -8.55 -19.03 -10.94
N GLU A 83 -9.48 -19.21 -10.01
CA GLU A 83 -10.81 -19.76 -10.31
C GLU A 83 -11.84 -18.64 -10.28
N ASN A 84 -12.58 -18.46 -11.37
CA ASN A 84 -13.64 -17.43 -11.47
C ASN A 84 -13.17 -16.01 -11.08
N GLY A 85 -11.90 -15.67 -11.35
CA GLY A 85 -11.32 -14.37 -10.99
C GLY A 85 -10.91 -14.24 -9.52
N VAL A 86 -10.88 -15.33 -8.76
CA VAL A 86 -10.41 -15.40 -7.37
C VAL A 86 -9.02 -16.03 -7.32
N ASP A 87 -8.06 -15.28 -6.79
CA ASP A 87 -6.67 -15.66 -6.61
C ASP A 87 -6.38 -15.90 -5.13
N ARG A 88 -5.86 -17.09 -4.79
CA ARG A 88 -5.55 -17.51 -3.41
C ARG A 88 -4.07 -17.80 -3.26
N PHE A 89 -3.42 -17.14 -2.32
CA PHE A 89 -1.97 -17.22 -2.16
C PHE A 89 -1.52 -16.88 -0.74
N SER A 90 -0.35 -17.37 -0.33
CA SER A 90 0.23 -16.98 0.95
C SER A 90 0.64 -15.50 0.94
N GLY A 91 0.24 -14.78 1.97
CA GLY A 91 0.58 -13.37 2.14
C GLY A 91 0.65 -12.97 3.60
N MET A 92 1.00 -11.72 3.81
CA MET A 92 1.15 -11.14 5.12
C MET A 92 0.38 -9.83 5.21
N ALA A 93 -0.46 -9.69 6.24
CA ALA A 93 -1.01 -8.42 6.64
C ALA A 93 -0.09 -7.78 7.69
N ASN A 94 0.24 -6.50 7.49
CA ASN A 94 1.09 -5.75 8.40
C ASN A 94 0.64 -4.30 8.49
N GLY A 95 0.69 -3.73 9.69
CA GLY A 95 0.41 -2.32 9.89
C GLY A 95 0.96 -1.78 11.20
N TRP A 96 1.07 -0.45 11.25
CA TRP A 96 1.54 0.30 12.40
C TRP A 96 0.74 1.59 12.56
N TYR A 97 0.80 2.15 13.76
CA TYR A 97 0.24 3.46 14.10
C TYR A 97 1.32 4.31 14.75
N CYS A 98 1.48 5.57 14.33
CA CYS A 98 2.29 6.56 15.01
C CYS A 98 1.37 7.64 15.58
N ASP A 99 1.46 7.91 16.87
CA ASP A 99 0.70 8.97 17.55
C ASP A 99 1.36 10.36 17.44
N GLY A 100 2.50 10.44 16.74
CA GLY A 100 3.33 11.63 16.63
C GLY A 100 4.51 11.68 17.60
N ARG A 101 4.57 10.77 18.57
CA ARG A 101 5.66 10.65 19.56
C ARG A 101 6.35 9.30 19.48
N GLN A 102 5.59 8.23 19.26
CA GLN A 102 6.09 6.87 19.15
C GLN A 102 5.35 6.08 18.08
N VAL A 103 6.02 5.04 17.57
CA VAL A 103 5.43 4.10 16.61
C VAL A 103 5.00 2.83 17.35
N TYR A 104 3.70 2.56 17.31
CA TYR A 104 3.08 1.31 17.69
C TYR A 104 3.16 0.32 16.52
N GLU A 105 4.33 -0.30 16.39
CA GLU A 105 4.58 -1.41 15.45
C GLU A 105 3.63 -2.59 15.71
N LYS A 106 3.39 -3.43 14.70
CA LYS A 106 2.51 -4.60 14.81
C LYS A 106 1.13 -4.22 15.35
N PHE A 107 0.56 -3.15 14.81
CA PHE A 107 -0.86 -2.83 15.04
C PHE A 107 -1.72 -4.00 14.58
N VAL A 108 -1.40 -4.48 13.38
CA VAL A 108 -1.82 -5.76 12.81
C VAL A 108 -0.58 -6.44 12.23
N TRP A 109 -0.43 -7.75 12.47
CA TRP A 109 0.70 -8.53 11.97
C TRP A 109 0.29 -9.99 11.89
N ASN A 110 0.11 -10.55 10.70
CA ASN A 110 -0.22 -11.96 10.54
C ASN A 110 0.17 -12.49 9.17
N THR A 111 0.38 -13.79 9.09
CA THR A 111 0.54 -14.53 7.83
C THR A 111 -0.67 -15.43 7.62
N ALA A 112 -1.26 -15.40 6.43
CA ALA A 112 -2.42 -16.19 6.08
C ALA A 112 -2.49 -16.52 4.59
N VAL A 113 -3.45 -17.37 4.22
CA VAL A 113 -3.92 -17.43 2.84
C VAL A 113 -4.68 -16.13 2.57
N THR A 114 -4.13 -15.33 1.66
CA THR A 114 -4.74 -14.13 1.11
C THR A 114 -5.68 -14.53 0.00
N THR A 115 -6.88 -13.97 0.00
CA THR A 115 -7.88 -14.13 -1.07
C THR A 115 -8.05 -12.79 -1.76
N LEU A 116 -7.75 -12.73 -3.05
CA LEU A 116 -7.97 -11.59 -3.93
C LEU A 116 -9.09 -11.93 -4.91
N SER A 117 -10.23 -11.25 -4.82
CA SER A 117 -11.37 -11.43 -5.73
C SER A 117 -11.48 -10.22 -6.66
N ALA A 118 -11.20 -10.42 -7.95
CA ALA A 118 -11.43 -9.38 -8.95
C ALA A 118 -12.93 -9.06 -9.14
N PRO A 119 -13.85 -10.05 -9.20
CA PRO A 119 -15.28 -9.80 -9.31
C PRO A 119 -15.87 -9.03 -8.13
N ASP A 120 -15.49 -9.40 -6.90
CA ASP A 120 -15.99 -8.73 -5.69
C ASP A 120 -15.21 -7.44 -5.39
N GLY A 121 -14.04 -7.28 -6.02
CA GLY A 121 -13.16 -6.14 -5.81
C GLY A 121 -12.66 -6.07 -4.37
N CYS A 122 -12.10 -7.17 -3.87
CA CYS A 122 -11.55 -7.22 -2.52
C CYS A 122 -10.26 -8.04 -2.44
N ILE A 123 -9.46 -7.74 -1.43
CA ILE A 123 -8.30 -8.53 -1.01
C ILE A 123 -8.32 -8.65 0.51
N GLY A 124 -8.32 -9.88 1.02
CA GLY A 124 -8.37 -10.17 2.45
C GLY A 124 -7.28 -11.14 2.87
N CYS A 125 -6.62 -10.86 4.00
CA CYS A 125 -5.58 -11.69 4.61
C CYS A 125 -5.91 -11.90 6.09
N TRP A 126 -6.69 -12.94 6.37
CA TRP A 126 -7.25 -13.23 7.70
C TRP A 126 -6.70 -14.53 8.27
N THR A 127 -6.27 -14.49 9.53
CA THR A 127 -5.88 -15.66 10.31
C THR A 127 -6.94 -15.90 11.39
N GLU A 128 -7.63 -17.02 11.28
CA GLU A 128 -8.54 -17.52 12.32
C GLU A 128 -7.78 -17.73 13.64
N GLN A 129 -8.44 -17.41 14.75
CA GLN A 129 -7.92 -17.65 16.10
C GLN A 129 -8.69 -18.81 16.73
N LEU A 130 -8.02 -19.64 17.54
CA LEU A 130 -8.67 -20.70 18.34
C LEU A 130 -9.71 -20.11 19.31
N HIS A 131 -9.42 -18.92 19.85
CA HIS A 131 -10.31 -18.15 20.71
C HIS A 131 -10.18 -16.66 20.36
N GLY A 132 -11.30 -16.00 20.07
CA GLY A 132 -11.35 -14.58 19.74
C GLY A 132 -11.60 -14.31 18.25
N ASP A 133 -11.62 -13.03 17.90
CA ASP A 133 -11.90 -12.58 16.54
C ASP A 133 -10.70 -12.83 15.60
N PRO A 134 -10.94 -13.05 14.29
CA PRO A 134 -9.89 -13.18 13.30
C PRO A 134 -8.94 -11.97 13.30
N ILE A 135 -7.64 -12.22 13.09
CA ILE A 135 -6.62 -11.17 12.97
C ILE A 135 -6.27 -11.01 11.49
N GLY A 136 -6.27 -9.78 10.99
CA GLY A 136 -6.00 -9.53 9.58
C GLY A 136 -6.44 -8.17 9.07
N CYS A 137 -6.35 -8.06 7.75
CA CYS A 137 -6.80 -6.89 7.00
C CYS A 137 -7.61 -7.33 5.78
N GLU A 138 -8.55 -6.49 5.39
CA GLU A 138 -9.27 -6.57 4.14
C GLU A 138 -9.35 -5.19 3.50
N PHE A 139 -9.02 -5.08 2.22
CA PHE A 139 -9.28 -3.90 1.40
C PHE A 139 -10.31 -4.26 0.36
N TYR A 140 -11.30 -3.40 0.13
CA TYR A 140 -12.44 -3.73 -0.73
C TYR A 140 -13.03 -2.48 -1.38
N ARG A 141 -13.84 -2.68 -2.42
CA ARG A 141 -14.67 -1.62 -2.98
C ARG A 141 -15.76 -1.26 -1.98
N SER A 142 -15.81 0.01 -1.59
CA SER A 142 -16.96 0.51 -0.84
C SER A 142 -18.22 0.45 -1.71
N PRO A 143 -19.36 -0.01 -1.17
CA PRO A 143 -20.65 0.04 -1.86
C PRO A 143 -21.30 1.44 -1.80
N HIS A 144 -20.79 2.35 -0.97
CA HIS A 144 -21.47 3.62 -0.68
C HIS A 144 -21.24 4.68 -1.76
N ARG A 145 -20.09 4.64 -2.44
CA ARG A 145 -19.69 5.65 -3.43
C ARG A 145 -18.87 5.02 -4.56
N PRO A 146 -19.03 5.48 -5.82
CA PRO A 146 -18.19 5.03 -6.93
C PRO A 146 -16.70 5.28 -6.64
N LEU A 147 -15.86 4.34 -7.05
CA LEU A 147 -14.39 4.43 -6.95
C LEU A 147 -13.88 4.68 -5.52
N THR A 148 -14.57 4.23 -4.49
CA THR A 148 -14.11 4.36 -3.11
C THR A 148 -13.51 3.05 -2.63
N LEU A 149 -12.29 3.11 -2.09
CA LEU A 149 -11.71 1.99 -1.37
C LEU A 149 -12.18 2.04 0.08
N ALA A 150 -12.38 0.87 0.68
CA ALA A 150 -12.60 0.72 2.09
C ALA A 150 -11.63 -0.32 2.65
N ALA A 151 -11.40 -0.25 3.95
CA ALA A 151 -10.54 -1.17 4.63
C ALA A 151 -11.11 -1.55 6.00
N ARG A 152 -10.96 -2.82 6.35
CA ARG A 152 -11.28 -3.39 7.65
C ARG A 152 -10.04 -4.07 8.20
N ILE A 153 -9.61 -3.65 9.37
CA ILE A 153 -8.43 -4.15 10.06
C ILE A 153 -8.82 -4.57 11.46
N HIS A 154 -8.41 -5.77 11.85
CA HIS A 154 -8.50 -6.22 13.23
C HIS A 154 -7.14 -6.84 13.59
N GLY A 155 -6.46 -6.22 14.56
CA GLY A 155 -5.07 -6.49 14.87
C GLY A 155 -4.83 -6.69 16.36
N GLN A 156 -3.57 -6.95 16.73
CA GLN A 156 -3.16 -7.18 18.12
C GLN A 156 -3.34 -5.96 19.02
N LYS A 157 -3.36 -4.76 18.43
CA LYS A 157 -3.38 -3.50 19.18
C LYS A 157 -4.62 -2.65 18.93
N GLY A 158 -5.63 -3.22 18.29
CA GLY A 158 -6.89 -2.55 18.01
C GLY A 158 -7.46 -2.87 16.64
N SER A 159 -8.33 -1.99 16.16
CA SER A 159 -9.07 -2.18 14.91
C SER A 159 -9.21 -0.86 14.16
N ALA A 160 -9.45 -0.96 12.85
CA ALA A 160 -9.75 0.19 12.03
C ALA A 160 -10.75 -0.18 10.95
N HIS A 161 -11.73 0.69 10.72
CA HIS A 161 -12.67 0.61 9.61
C HIS A 161 -12.81 1.99 8.98
N PHE A 162 -12.34 2.14 7.75
CA PHE A 162 -12.36 3.42 7.06
C PHE A 162 -12.69 3.28 5.58
N GLU A 163 -13.17 4.39 5.00
CA GLU A 163 -13.28 4.58 3.57
C GLU A 163 -12.28 5.63 3.11
N ALA A 164 -11.78 5.49 1.89
CA ALA A 164 -10.91 6.44 1.24
C ALA A 164 -11.33 6.64 -0.23
N TRP A 165 -11.41 7.90 -0.65
CA TRP A 165 -11.85 8.32 -1.98
C TRP A 165 -11.05 9.54 -2.43
N GLY A 166 -11.08 9.90 -3.71
CA GLY A 166 -10.49 11.14 -4.22
C GLY A 166 -11.49 11.94 -5.04
N ASP A 167 -11.19 13.21 -5.28
CA ASP A 167 -12.06 14.13 -6.03
C ASP A 167 -12.10 13.83 -7.54
N LEU A 168 -11.16 13.00 -8.01
CA LEU A 168 -11.01 12.59 -9.41
C LEU A 168 -10.72 13.74 -10.39
N ASP A 169 -10.34 14.91 -9.88
CA ASP A 169 -10.15 16.14 -10.67
C ASP A 169 -8.77 16.27 -11.32
N CYS A 170 -7.80 15.49 -10.85
CA CYS A 170 -6.44 15.48 -11.35
C CYS A 170 -5.75 14.14 -11.05
N VAL A 171 -4.61 13.91 -11.70
CA VAL A 171 -3.80 12.68 -11.52
C VAL A 171 -3.41 12.37 -10.07
N HIS A 172 -3.37 13.38 -9.20
CA HIS A 172 -3.05 13.19 -7.78
C HIS A 172 -4.25 12.67 -6.99
N ASN A 173 -5.44 13.15 -7.34
CA ASN A 173 -6.72 12.82 -6.69
C ASN A 173 -7.47 11.67 -7.39
N SER A 174 -6.86 11.02 -8.37
CA SER A 174 -7.44 9.88 -9.09
C SER A 174 -6.55 8.64 -9.01
N PRO A 175 -7.11 7.43 -9.17
CA PRO A 175 -6.33 6.24 -9.45
C PRO A 175 -5.51 6.44 -10.72
N HIS A 176 -4.20 6.19 -10.65
CA HIS A 176 -3.31 6.36 -11.78
C HIS A 176 -2.36 5.17 -11.95
N GLU A 177 -2.31 4.62 -13.16
CA GLU A 177 -1.32 3.65 -13.61
C GLU A 177 0.05 4.34 -13.75
N SER A 178 0.78 4.43 -12.64
CA SER A 178 2.03 5.19 -12.54
C SER A 178 3.21 4.59 -13.28
N VAL A 179 3.25 3.27 -13.40
CA VAL A 179 4.25 2.52 -14.17
C VAL A 179 3.56 1.31 -14.77
N ASN A 180 3.74 1.11 -16.08
CA ASN A 180 3.37 -0.11 -16.77
C ASN A 180 4.51 -0.48 -17.72
N ILE A 181 5.34 -1.39 -17.26
CA ILE A 181 6.45 -1.95 -18.02
C ILE A 181 6.19 -3.44 -18.11
N ASP A 182 6.01 -3.94 -19.32
CA ASP A 182 5.93 -5.38 -19.58
C ASP A 182 6.95 -5.74 -20.66
N THR A 183 7.98 -6.47 -20.26
CA THR A 183 9.04 -6.91 -21.17
C THR A 183 9.31 -8.40 -20.96
N PRO A 184 9.89 -9.10 -21.96
CA PRO A 184 10.27 -10.50 -21.80
C PRO A 184 11.22 -10.76 -20.61
N LEU A 185 12.02 -9.76 -20.23
CA LEU A 185 13.00 -9.85 -19.15
C LEU A 185 12.42 -9.53 -17.75
N GLY A 186 11.16 -9.13 -17.68
CA GLY A 186 10.50 -8.71 -16.45
C GLY A 186 9.70 -7.43 -16.64
N GLY A 187 8.87 -7.13 -15.66
CA GLY A 187 7.93 -6.02 -15.74
C GLY A 187 7.64 -5.38 -14.40
N THR A 188 6.96 -4.26 -14.42
CA THR A 188 6.56 -3.52 -13.23
C THR A 188 5.24 -2.84 -13.50
N HIS A 189 4.26 -3.09 -12.65
CA HIS A 189 2.94 -2.49 -12.78
C HIS A 189 2.51 -1.86 -11.46
N PHE A 190 2.35 -0.53 -11.46
CA PHE A 190 2.05 0.27 -10.27
C PHE A 190 0.78 1.09 -10.47
N VAL A 191 -0.21 0.90 -9.60
CA VAL A 191 -1.31 1.85 -9.46
C VAL A 191 -1.10 2.61 -8.17
N ALA A 192 -1.11 3.93 -8.27
CA ALA A 192 -1.01 4.83 -7.14
C ALA A 192 -2.21 5.75 -7.14
N TRP A 193 -2.77 5.97 -5.95
CA TRP A 193 -3.72 7.02 -5.67
C TRP A 193 -3.08 7.92 -4.62
N ARG A 194 -2.59 9.07 -5.10
CA ARG A 194 -1.59 9.85 -4.36
C ARG A 194 -2.18 10.67 -3.23
N ARG A 195 -3.39 11.18 -3.43
CA ARG A 195 -4.11 11.97 -2.45
C ARG A 195 -5.57 11.51 -2.46
N MET A 196 -5.94 10.88 -1.37
CA MET A 196 -7.30 10.45 -1.07
C MET A 196 -7.77 11.20 0.17
N HIS A 197 -9.04 11.56 0.26
CA HIS A 197 -9.69 11.75 1.54
C HIS A 197 -9.88 10.39 2.21
N PHE A 198 -9.83 10.34 3.53
CA PHE A 198 -10.33 9.19 4.26
C PHE A 198 -11.18 9.62 5.45
N ARG A 199 -12.08 8.74 5.87
CA ARG A 199 -12.79 8.84 7.14
C ARG A 199 -13.13 7.45 7.67
N GLY A 200 -13.03 7.26 8.98
CA GLY A 200 -13.35 5.98 9.60
C GLY A 200 -13.31 5.98 11.11
N GLU A 201 -13.63 4.83 11.68
CA GLU A 201 -13.54 4.52 13.10
C GLU A 201 -12.26 3.74 13.38
N PHE A 202 -11.56 4.15 14.44
CA PHE A 202 -10.28 3.58 14.83
C PHE A 202 -10.28 3.28 16.32
N ASP A 203 -10.02 2.03 16.67
CA ASP A 203 -9.68 1.61 18.02
C ASP A 203 -8.16 1.54 18.09
N LEU A 204 -7.54 2.58 18.64
CA LEU A 204 -6.09 2.74 18.66
C LEU A 204 -5.52 2.46 20.05
N PRO A 205 -4.20 2.20 20.15
CA PRO A 205 -3.49 2.16 21.43
C PRO A 205 -3.70 3.40 22.31
N THR A 206 -4.02 4.54 21.71
CA THR A 206 -4.26 5.81 22.41
C THR A 206 -5.74 6.07 22.71
N GLY A 207 -6.64 5.17 22.31
CA GLY A 207 -8.09 5.27 22.52
C GLY A 207 -8.89 5.14 21.23
N LYS A 208 -10.22 5.04 21.40
CA LYS A 208 -11.17 4.99 20.29
C LYS A 208 -11.48 6.39 19.78
N GLU A 209 -11.39 6.59 18.48
CA GLU A 209 -11.68 7.86 17.83
C GLU A 209 -12.21 7.67 16.40
N THR A 210 -12.93 8.67 15.91
CA THR A 210 -13.24 8.80 14.49
C THR A 210 -12.19 9.73 13.88
N LEU A 211 -11.48 9.25 12.87
CA LEU A 211 -10.46 10.04 12.17
C LEU A 211 -10.93 10.36 10.76
N GLU A 212 -10.53 11.53 10.29
CA GLU A 212 -10.60 11.94 8.90
C GLU A 212 -9.29 12.64 8.50
N GLY A 213 -8.97 12.64 7.22
CA GLY A 213 -7.75 13.28 6.75
C GLY A 213 -7.39 12.93 5.31
N LEU A 214 -6.10 12.88 5.04
CA LEU A 214 -5.57 12.49 3.74
C LEU A 214 -4.96 11.09 3.76
N GLY A 215 -5.03 10.41 2.65
CA GLY A 215 -4.52 9.06 2.47
C GLY A 215 -3.76 8.92 1.17
N TYR A 216 -2.89 7.92 1.15
CA TYR A 216 -2.20 7.42 -0.01
C TYR A 216 -2.49 5.95 -0.15
N PHE A 217 -2.78 5.50 -1.36
CA PHE A 217 -2.90 4.09 -1.68
C PHE A 217 -1.96 3.72 -2.81
N GLN A 218 -1.38 2.52 -2.71
CA GLN A 218 -0.67 1.94 -3.83
C GLN A 218 -0.82 0.43 -3.89
N ARG A 219 -1.01 -0.05 -5.11
CA ARG A 219 -0.85 -1.44 -5.49
C ARG A 219 0.38 -1.57 -6.37
N VAL A 220 1.25 -2.51 -6.04
CA VAL A 220 2.48 -2.80 -6.76
C VAL A 220 2.53 -4.25 -7.15
N CYS A 221 2.87 -4.52 -8.41
CA CYS A 221 3.34 -5.81 -8.90
C CYS A 221 4.74 -5.59 -9.49
N LEU A 222 5.78 -5.97 -8.73
CA LEU A 222 7.18 -5.83 -9.13
C LEU A 222 7.69 -7.18 -9.61
N ASN A 223 7.89 -7.34 -10.92
CA ASN A 223 8.29 -8.61 -11.56
C ASN A 223 9.76 -8.61 -12.01
N VAL A 224 10.60 -7.89 -11.26
CA VAL A 224 12.05 -7.81 -11.46
C VAL A 224 12.76 -8.21 -10.16
N PRO A 225 14.03 -8.62 -10.21
CA PRO A 225 14.80 -8.84 -8.99
C PRO A 225 14.74 -7.62 -8.07
N THR A 226 14.42 -7.83 -6.79
CA THR A 226 14.43 -6.77 -5.79
C THR A 226 15.86 -6.29 -5.58
N PHE A 227 16.15 -5.06 -5.98
CA PHE A 227 17.35 -4.32 -5.60
C PHE A 227 17.03 -3.43 -4.39
N PRO A 228 18.00 -2.97 -3.59
CA PRO A 228 17.70 -2.02 -2.53
C PRO A 228 17.21 -0.70 -3.13
N TRP A 229 16.20 -0.07 -2.53
CA TRP A 229 15.74 1.28 -2.90
C TRP A 229 15.32 2.05 -1.65
N LYS A 230 15.42 3.38 -1.72
CA LYS A 230 14.82 4.27 -0.74
C LYS A 230 13.62 4.93 -1.38
N TRP A 231 12.48 4.88 -0.71
CA TRP A 231 11.30 5.63 -1.11
C TRP A 231 10.97 6.62 -0.01
N ILE A 232 11.01 7.90 -0.36
CA ILE A 232 10.73 9.01 0.55
C ILE A 232 9.36 9.54 0.18
N TRP A 233 8.52 9.72 1.19
CA TRP A 233 7.22 10.34 1.03
C TRP A 233 7.04 11.34 2.17
N ALA A 234 6.70 12.57 1.83
CA ALA A 234 6.50 13.64 2.80
C ALA A 234 5.20 14.38 2.47
N LEU A 235 4.36 14.56 3.47
CA LEU A 235 3.19 15.43 3.41
C LEU A 235 3.50 16.66 4.26
N PHE A 236 3.23 17.83 3.70
CA PHE A 236 3.37 19.08 4.42
C PHE A 236 2.06 19.45 5.12
N PRO A 237 2.09 20.32 6.15
CA PRO A 237 0.89 20.71 6.89
C PRO A 237 -0.23 21.30 6.04
N ASP A 238 0.11 21.90 4.90
CA ASP A 238 -0.83 22.46 3.91
C ASP A 238 -1.49 21.40 3.01
N GLY A 239 -1.15 20.12 3.18
CA GLY A 239 -1.64 19.01 2.37
C GLY A 239 -0.90 18.82 1.04
N SER A 240 0.15 19.59 0.78
CA SER A 240 1.05 19.34 -0.36
C SER A 240 1.94 18.11 -0.08
N MET A 241 2.37 17.44 -1.14
CA MET A 241 2.99 16.12 -1.04
C MET A 241 4.24 16.01 -1.92
N PHE A 242 5.30 15.45 -1.35
CA PHE A 242 6.55 15.11 -2.02
C PHE A 242 6.78 13.60 -1.98
N SER A 243 7.20 13.03 -3.11
CA SER A 243 7.57 11.61 -3.20
C SER A 243 8.81 11.48 -4.06
N ALA A 244 9.80 10.73 -3.57
CA ALA A 244 11.04 10.44 -4.29
C ALA A 244 11.39 8.96 -4.17
N TYR A 245 11.56 8.30 -5.32
CA TYR A 245 12.05 6.94 -5.40
C TYR A 245 13.52 6.95 -5.82
N VAL A 246 14.37 6.32 -5.02
CA VAL A 246 15.81 6.31 -5.21
C VAL A 246 16.32 4.88 -5.26
N PRO A 247 16.52 4.30 -6.45
CA PRO A 247 17.01 2.94 -6.61
C PRO A 247 18.52 2.88 -6.35
N TYR A 248 18.98 1.95 -5.52
CA TYR A 248 20.40 1.67 -5.34
C TYR A 248 20.87 0.65 -6.38
N VAL A 249 20.85 1.06 -7.66
CA VAL A 249 21.34 0.27 -8.79
C VAL A 249 22.56 0.95 -9.43
N GLY A 250 23.60 0.18 -9.76
CA GLY A 250 24.79 0.67 -10.45
C GLY A 250 25.71 1.53 -9.57
N LEU A 251 26.26 2.63 -10.11
CA LEU A 251 27.15 3.56 -9.40
C LEU A 251 26.52 4.18 -8.13
N ASN A 252 25.19 4.10 -7.97
CA ASN A 252 24.52 4.48 -6.72
C ASN A 252 24.92 3.58 -5.53
N LEU A 253 25.45 2.38 -5.77
CA LEU A 253 26.08 1.53 -4.74
C LEU A 253 27.35 2.18 -4.15
N LEU A 254 27.99 3.10 -4.88
CA LEU A 254 29.16 3.86 -4.44
C LEU A 254 28.78 5.24 -3.87
N ARG A 255 27.48 5.58 -3.86
CA ARG A 255 27.00 6.89 -3.41
C ARG A 255 27.07 6.97 -1.88
N ARG A 256 28.03 7.74 -1.37
CA ARG A 256 28.15 8.08 0.07
C ARG A 256 27.16 9.20 0.42
N GLY A 257 25.95 8.81 0.83
CA GLY A 257 24.96 9.73 1.38
C GLY A 257 24.40 10.74 0.39
N TYR A 258 23.28 11.36 0.76
CA TYR A 258 22.62 12.45 0.04
C TYR A 258 22.92 13.80 0.70
N ARG A 259 23.60 13.83 1.86
CA ARG A 259 23.74 15.02 2.73
C ARG A 259 22.40 15.67 3.06
N PHE A 260 21.30 14.90 2.93
CA PHE A 260 19.96 15.39 3.20
C PHE A 260 19.73 15.57 4.71
N PHE A 261 20.41 14.74 5.50
CA PHE A 261 20.53 14.91 6.93
C PHE A 261 21.92 15.48 7.23
N GLU A 262 22.02 16.35 8.24
CA GLU A 262 23.29 16.93 8.70
C GLU A 262 24.31 15.88 9.20
N SER A 263 23.91 14.61 9.32
CA SER A 263 24.75 13.55 9.86
C SER A 263 24.77 12.33 8.94
N ASP A 264 25.96 12.00 8.45
CA ASP A 264 26.25 10.77 7.71
C ASP A 264 25.88 9.52 8.54
N ARG A 265 25.96 9.60 9.88
CA ARG A 265 25.54 8.51 10.77
C ARG A 265 24.03 8.28 10.70
N LYS A 266 23.21 9.35 10.79
CA LYS A 266 21.75 9.25 10.66
C LYS A 266 21.33 8.77 9.28
N GLU A 267 22.11 9.15 8.27
CA GLU A 267 21.90 8.70 6.89
C GLU A 267 22.22 7.21 6.71
N GLN A 268 23.26 6.69 7.37
CA GLN A 268 23.61 5.27 7.34
C GLN A 268 22.65 4.39 8.15
N THR A 269 22.15 4.82 9.32
CA THR A 269 21.16 4.04 10.09
C THR A 269 19.81 3.93 9.38
N ALA A 270 19.51 4.78 8.40
CA ALA A 270 18.32 4.67 7.56
C ALA A 270 18.48 3.64 6.41
N VAL A 271 19.67 3.06 6.26
CA VAL A 271 20.04 2.11 5.19
C VAL A 271 20.34 0.70 5.73
N SER A 272 20.58 0.56 7.04
CA SER A 272 20.82 -0.72 7.73
C SER A 272 19.55 -1.37 8.26
#